data_AF-S2K397-F1
#
_entry.id   AF-S2K397-F1
#
_cell.length_a   1.000
_cell.length_b   1.000
_cell.length_c   1.000
_cell.angle_alpha   90.00
_cell.angle_beta   90.00
_cell.angle_gamma   90.00
#
_symmetry.space_group_name_H-M   'P 1'
#
loop_
_entity.id
_entity.type
_entity.pdbx_description
1 polymer ?
#
loop_
_entity_poly.entity_id
_entity_poly.type
_entity_poly.pdbx_seq_one_letter_code
_entity_poly.pdbx_strand_id
1 'polypeptide(L)'
;MTIDLVASINTIILYGNFALFITFLRCIPFVGSIFSFLIYCIVMSYYCFEYKWINQDWTIEQRMVYAEEHWAYCLGFGLPATTIIFFLSTLRAGGVFALIYPSYIMMASVASPEPLSTHVAHSTEPFALPFRVPVFFAIRLMNQAIIEAIRTLGGSRGATFVVEKKKDNLGKLV
;
A
#
# COMPACT_ATOMS: atom_id res chain seq x y z
N MET A 1 5.32 -5.06 -24.25
CA MET A 1 6.51 -5.72 -23.65
C MET A 1 7.30 -4.78 -22.74
N THR A 2 7.77 -3.62 -23.21
CA THR A 2 8.52 -2.67 -22.33
C THR A 2 7.64 -2.00 -21.28
N ILE A 3 6.38 -1.66 -21.63
CA ILE A 3 5.41 -1.04 -20.72
C ILE A 3 4.99 -2.02 -19.60
N ASP A 4 4.72 -3.27 -19.95
CA ASP A 4 4.34 -4.33 -18.99
C ASP A 4 5.48 -4.65 -18.01
N LEU A 5 6.72 -4.60 -18.50
CA LEU A 5 7.92 -4.80 -17.69
C LEU A 5 8.11 -3.65 -16.70
N VAL A 6 7.91 -2.40 -17.12
CA VAL A 6 7.97 -1.24 -16.23
C VAL A 6 6.90 -1.29 -15.15
N ALA A 7 5.66 -1.67 -15.50
CA ALA A 7 4.57 -1.82 -14.53
C ALA A 7 4.89 -2.90 -13.48
N SER A 8 5.39 -4.05 -13.92
CA SER A 8 5.78 -5.16 -13.03
C SER A 8 6.91 -4.76 -12.08
N ILE A 9 7.92 -4.04 -12.58
CA ILE A 9 9.02 -3.52 -11.77
C ILE A 9 8.51 -2.55 -10.70
N ASN A 10 7.61 -1.64 -11.06
CA ASN A 10 7.03 -0.68 -10.12
C ASN A 10 6.23 -1.36 -9.01
N THR A 11 5.46 -2.40 -9.34
CA THR A 11 4.76 -3.23 -8.35
C THR A 11 5.74 -3.93 -7.40
N ILE A 12 6.83 -4.52 -7.91
CA ILE A 12 7.85 -5.16 -7.08
C ILE A 12 8.49 -4.16 -6.12
N ILE A 13 8.83 -2.97 -6.60
CA ILE A 13 9.38 -1.88 -5.78
C ILE A 13 8.38 -1.47 -4.69
N LEU A 14 7.10 -1.37 -5.04
CA LEU A 14 6.04 -1.03 -4.09
C LEU A 14 5.94 -2.06 -2.95
N TYR A 15 5.81 -3.35 -3.26
CA TYR A 15 5.76 -4.40 -2.24
C TYR A 15 7.05 -4.50 -1.44
N GLY A 16 8.21 -4.26 -2.06
CA GLY A 16 9.49 -4.17 -1.37
C GLY A 16 9.51 -3.07 -0.32
N ASN A 17 9.00 -1.88 -0.67
CA ASN A 17 8.86 -0.76 0.28
C ASN A 17 7.90 -1.09 1.42
N PHE A 18 6.78 -1.76 1.14
CA PHE A 18 5.87 -2.23 2.17
C PHE A 18 6.53 -3.22 3.14
N ALA A 19 7.29 -4.20 2.63
CA ALA A 19 8.00 -5.16 3.45
C ALA A 19 9.04 -4.49 4.35
N LEU A 20 9.77 -3.50 3.82
CA LEU A 20 10.73 -2.70 4.57
C LEU A 20 10.03 -1.88 5.67
N PHE A 21 8.90 -1.24 5.35
CA PHE A 21 8.08 -0.49 6.29
C PHE A 21 7.57 -1.38 7.45
N ILE A 22 7.04 -2.56 7.14
CA ILE A 22 6.58 -3.54 8.13
C ILE A 22 7.73 -3.98 9.04
N THR A 23 8.91 -4.22 8.48
CA THR A 23 10.12 -4.62 9.23
C THR A 23 10.57 -3.52 10.18
N PHE A 24 10.53 -2.26 9.73
CA PHE A 24 10.87 -1.10 10.54
C PHE A 24 9.89 -0.91 11.70
N LEU A 25 8.59 -1.04 11.46
CA LEU A 25 7.56 -1.00 12.49
C LEU A 25 7.75 -2.08 13.56
N ARG A 26 8.17 -3.27 13.16
CA ARG A 26 8.41 -4.39 14.08
C ARG A 26 9.58 -4.14 15.04
N CYS A 27 10.46 -3.19 14.72
CA CYS A 27 11.55 -2.74 15.58
C CYS A 27 11.03 -1.90 16.78
N ILE A 28 9.83 -1.32 16.68
CA ILE A 28 9.21 -0.53 17.75
C ILE A 28 8.47 -1.46 18.73
N PRO A 29 8.88 -1.55 20.01
CA PRO A 29 8.21 -2.42 20.97
C PRO A 29 6.78 -1.94 21.30
N PHE A 30 5.90 -2.87 21.67
CA PHE A 30 4.47 -2.69 21.97
C PHE A 30 3.57 -2.25 20.81
N VAL A 31 3.74 -1.05 20.26
CA VAL A 31 2.81 -0.49 19.25
C VAL A 31 3.10 -1.03 17.85
N GLY A 32 4.37 -1.39 17.59
CA GLY A 32 4.82 -1.85 16.28
C GLY A 32 4.14 -3.13 15.80
N SER A 33 3.91 -4.10 16.69
CA SER A 33 3.30 -5.39 16.33
C SER A 33 1.86 -5.24 15.80
N ILE A 34 1.05 -4.41 16.47
CA ILE A 34 -0.33 -4.14 16.08
C ILE A 34 -0.36 -3.43 14.74
N PHE A 35 0.49 -2.42 14.56
CA PHE A 35 0.53 -1.65 13.32
C PHE A 35 1.06 -2.49 12.15
N SER A 36 2.11 -3.30 12.35
CA SER A 36 2.60 -4.26 11.36
C SER A 36 1.50 -5.23 10.90
N PHE A 37 0.66 -5.71 11.82
CA PHE A 37 -0.47 -6.57 11.50
C PHE A 37 -1.53 -5.84 10.64
N LEU A 38 -1.89 -4.60 11.00
CA LEU A 38 -2.83 -3.79 10.22
C LEU A 38 -2.31 -3.53 8.80
N ILE A 39 -1.04 -3.17 8.66
CA ILE A 39 -0.43 -2.95 7.34
C ILE A 39 -0.42 -4.25 6.52
N TYR A 40 -0.16 -5.39 7.14
CA TYR A 40 -0.19 -6.68 6.46
C TYR A 40 -1.60 -7.01 5.92
N CYS A 41 -2.67 -6.66 6.65
CA CYS A 41 -4.05 -6.81 6.17
C CYS A 41 -4.31 -5.97 4.92
N ILE A 42 -3.84 -4.72 4.89
CA ILE A 42 -3.99 -3.83 3.74
C ILE A 42 -3.22 -4.38 2.54
N VAL A 43 -1.97 -4.82 2.73
CA VAL A 43 -1.15 -5.39 1.66
C VAL A 43 -1.79 -6.67 1.11
N MET A 44 -2.32 -7.53 1.97
CA MET A 44 -3.03 -8.75 1.56
C MET A 44 -4.23 -8.42 0.66
N SER A 45 -5.05 -7.44 1.07
CA SER A 45 -6.17 -6.98 0.27
C SER A 45 -5.71 -6.38 -1.06
N TYR A 46 -4.72 -5.50 -1.05
CA TYR A 46 -4.18 -4.85 -2.23
C TYR A 46 -3.69 -5.89 -3.25
N TYR A 47 -3.02 -6.94 -2.78
CA TYR A 47 -2.54 -8.05 -3.62
C TYR A 47 -3.68 -8.79 -4.33
N CYS A 48 -4.81 -9.00 -3.66
CA CYS A 48 -5.99 -9.63 -4.28
C CYS A 48 -6.71 -8.70 -5.27
N PHE A 49 -6.78 -7.39 -4.99
CA PHE A 49 -7.41 -6.40 -5.87
C PHE A 49 -6.55 -6.04 -7.08
N GLU A 50 -5.23 -6.21 -6.99
CA GLU A 50 -4.31 -5.96 -8.11
C GLU A 50 -4.74 -6.72 -9.37
N TYR A 51 -5.19 -7.97 -9.22
CA TYR A 51 -5.67 -8.77 -10.35
C TYR A 51 -6.88 -8.12 -11.05
N LYS A 52 -7.83 -7.58 -10.28
CA LYS A 52 -8.99 -6.86 -10.82
C LYS A 52 -8.55 -5.59 -11.55
N TRP A 53 -7.66 -4.80 -10.96
CA TRP A 53 -7.22 -3.52 -11.52
C TRP A 53 -6.32 -3.67 -12.75
N ILE A 54 -5.53 -4.75 -12.83
CA ILE A 54 -4.78 -5.10 -14.03
C ILE A 54 -5.75 -5.38 -15.19
N ASN A 55 -6.83 -6.12 -14.96
CA ASN A 55 -7.85 -6.37 -15.98
C ASN A 55 -8.63 -5.10 -16.41
N GLN A 56 -8.56 -4.02 -15.62
CA GLN A 56 -9.19 -2.73 -15.92
C GLN A 56 -8.19 -1.70 -16.48
N ASP A 57 -6.95 -2.10 -16.76
CA ASP A 57 -5.85 -1.23 -17.23
C ASP A 57 -5.57 -0.02 -16.32
N TRP A 58 -5.83 -0.14 -15.01
CA TRP A 58 -5.56 0.96 -14.09
C TRP A 58 -4.07 1.20 -13.91
N THR A 59 -3.68 2.47 -13.87
CA THR A 59 -2.29 2.87 -13.55
C THR A 59 -1.96 2.63 -12.08
N ILE A 60 -0.67 2.50 -11.75
CA ILE A 60 -0.23 2.24 -10.36
C ILE A 60 -0.72 3.33 -9.39
N GLU A 61 -0.72 4.59 -9.84
CA GLU A 61 -1.16 5.75 -9.06
C GLU A 61 -2.66 5.67 -8.75
N GLN A 62 -3.48 5.28 -9.73
CA GLN A 62 -4.93 5.09 -9.52
C GLN A 62 -5.21 3.96 -8.52
N ARG A 63 -4.45 2.85 -8.59
CA ARG A 63 -4.57 1.73 -7.64
C ARG A 63 -4.24 2.16 -6.22
N MET A 64 -3.19 2.96 -6.05
CA MET A 64 -2.82 3.51 -4.74
C MET A 64 -3.88 4.45 -4.18
N VAL A 65 -4.37 5.40 -4.99
CA VAL A 65 -5.42 6.34 -4.57
C VAL A 65 -6.69 5.60 -4.18
N TYR A 66 -7.09 4.60 -4.95
CA TYR A 66 -8.25 3.77 -4.62
C TYR A 66 -8.09 3.03 -3.29
N ALA A 67 -6.91 2.46 -3.04
CA ALA A 67 -6.60 1.77 -1.79
C ALA A 67 -6.55 2.75 -0.59
N GLU A 68 -6.12 4.00 -0.80
CA GLU A 68 -6.15 5.07 0.21
C GLU A 68 -7.60 5.49 0.56
N GLU A 69 -8.49 5.56 -0.43
CA GLU A 69 -9.90 5.92 -0.24
C GLU A 69 -10.73 4.81 0.43
N HIS A 70 -10.38 3.55 0.18
CA HIS A 70 -11.10 2.37 0.69
C HIS A 70 -10.32 1.63 1.79
N TRP A 71 -9.43 2.33 2.51
CA TRP A 71 -8.50 1.72 3.47
C TRP A 71 -9.20 0.83 4.51
N ALA A 72 -10.38 1.25 5.00
CA ALA A 72 -11.14 0.50 6.00
C ALA A 72 -11.71 -0.81 5.44
N TYR A 73 -12.19 -0.78 4.20
CA TYR A 73 -12.62 -1.99 3.49
C TYR A 73 -11.44 -2.92 3.24
N CYS A 74 -10.29 -2.39 2.80
CA CYS A 74 -9.08 -3.19 2.60
C CYS A 74 -8.59 -3.86 3.90
N LEU A 75 -8.66 -3.16 5.04
CA LEU A 75 -8.37 -3.73 6.35
C LEU A 75 -9.32 -4.88 6.68
N GLY A 76 -10.63 -4.66 6.55
CA GLY A 76 -11.65 -5.66 6.84
C GLY A 76 -11.55 -6.89 5.93
N PHE A 77 -11.28 -6.67 4.65
CA PHE A 77 -11.14 -7.73 3.65
C PHE A 77 -9.90 -8.60 3.93
N GLY A 78 -8.76 -7.99 4.23
CA GLY A 78 -7.51 -8.72 4.49
C GLY A 78 -7.37 -9.33 5.89
N LEU A 79 -8.21 -8.92 6.84
CA LEU A 79 -8.15 -9.32 8.26
C LEU A 79 -8.27 -10.84 8.49
N PRO A 80 -9.25 -11.56 7.91
CA PRO A 80 -9.41 -12.98 8.15
C PRO A 80 -8.23 -13.79 7.61
N ALA A 81 -7.81 -13.52 6.37
CA ALA A 81 -6.63 -14.17 5.78
C ALA A 81 -5.35 -13.88 6.59
N THR A 82 -5.15 -12.61 6.98
CA THR A 82 -3.95 -12.22 7.73
C THR A 82 -3.92 -12.86 9.11
N THR A 83 -5.05 -12.93 9.81
CA THR A 83 -5.13 -13.63 11.11
C THR A 83 -4.71 -15.09 11.00
N ILE A 84 -5.12 -15.78 9.92
CA ILE A 84 -4.76 -17.18 9.70
C ILE A 84 -3.28 -17.32 9.37
N ILE A 85 -2.70 -16.41 8.58
CA ILE A 85 -1.34 -16.53 8.05
C ILE A 85 -0.29 -16.00 9.05
N PHE A 86 -0.60 -14.96 9.82
CA PHE A 86 0.35 -14.21 10.63
C PHE A 86 1.00 -15.02 11.77
N PHE A 87 0.28 -16.02 12.31
CA PHE A 87 0.80 -16.89 13.37
C PHE A 87 1.56 -18.12 12.84
N LEU A 88 1.61 -18.33 11.53
CA LEU A 88 2.25 -19.50 10.92
C LEU A 88 3.74 -19.23 10.64
N SER A 89 4.52 -20.31 10.56
CA SER A 89 5.89 -20.21 10.03
C SER A 89 5.85 -19.93 8.52
N THR A 90 6.86 -19.26 7.98
CA THR A 90 6.91 -18.82 6.57
C THR A 90 6.51 -19.90 5.57
N LEU A 91 6.96 -21.14 5.77
CA LEU A 91 6.61 -22.27 4.90
C LEU A 91 5.10 -22.59 4.95
N ARG A 92 4.53 -22.68 6.16
CA ARG A 92 3.10 -22.98 6.37
C ARG A 92 2.23 -21.80 5.92
N ALA A 93 2.66 -20.58 6.22
CA ALA A 93 2.04 -19.34 5.78
C ALA A 93 1.94 -19.29 4.25
N GLY A 94 3.03 -19.63 3.53
CA GLY A 94 3.04 -19.72 2.08
C GLY A 94 2.07 -20.77 1.53
N GLY A 95 2.00 -21.95 2.16
CA GLY A 95 1.07 -23.01 1.78
C GLY A 95 -0.40 -22.60 1.97
N VAL A 96 -0.73 -22.04 3.13
CA VAL A 96 -2.10 -21.57 3.42
C VAL A 96 -2.49 -20.39 2.53
N PHE A 97 -1.55 -19.46 2.31
CA PHE A 97 -1.74 -18.36 1.36
C PHE A 97 -2.07 -18.88 -0.03
N ALA A 98 -1.33 -19.86 -0.57
CA ALA A 98 -1.58 -20.42 -1.90
C ALA A 98 -2.97 -21.06 -2.04
N LEU A 99 -3.53 -21.60 -0.96
CA LEU A 99 -4.88 -22.19 -0.95
C LEU A 99 -5.99 -21.13 -0.85
N ILE A 100 -5.79 -20.09 -0.04
CA ILE A 100 -6.78 -19.04 0.20
C ILE A 100 -6.76 -17.98 -0.92
N TYR A 101 -5.62 -17.79 -1.57
CA TYR A 101 -5.41 -16.73 -2.54
C TYR A 101 -6.42 -16.74 -3.72
N PRO A 102 -6.72 -17.88 -4.38
CA PRO A 102 -7.67 -17.91 -5.49
C PRO A 102 -9.09 -17.49 -5.10
N SER A 103 -9.57 -17.90 -3.92
CA SER A 103 -10.91 -17.53 -3.45
C SER A 103 -10.97 -16.03 -3.12
N TYR A 104 -9.90 -15.47 -2.56
CA TYR A 104 -9.81 -14.03 -2.30
C TYR A 104 -9.74 -13.20 -3.58
N ILE A 105 -9.05 -13.66 -4.64
CA ILE A 105 -9.09 -12.97 -5.95
C ILE A 105 -10.52 -12.97 -6.52
N MET A 106 -11.24 -14.09 -6.44
CA MET A 106 -12.63 -14.15 -6.91
C MET A 106 -13.52 -13.16 -6.15
N MET A 107 -13.40 -13.13 -4.81
CA MET A 107 -14.14 -12.16 -3.99
C MET A 107 -13.77 -10.71 -4.35
N ALA A 108 -12.48 -10.42 -4.52
CA ALA A 108 -12.01 -9.09 -4.92
C ALA A 108 -12.49 -8.69 -6.32
N SER A 109 -12.59 -9.64 -7.25
CA SER A 109 -13.04 -9.39 -8.63
C SER A 109 -14.50 -8.93 -8.67
N VAL A 110 -15.37 -9.55 -7.87
CA VAL A 110 -16.80 -9.20 -7.75
C VAL A 110 -17.03 -7.98 -6.85
N ALA A 111 -16.15 -7.74 -5.88
CA ALA A 111 -16.30 -6.64 -4.93
C ALA A 111 -16.16 -5.27 -5.59
N SER A 112 -17.20 -4.44 -5.47
CA SER A 112 -17.19 -3.02 -5.85
C SER A 112 -17.44 -2.18 -4.59
N PRO A 113 -16.43 -2.00 -3.72
CA PRO A 113 -16.61 -1.20 -2.52
C PRO A 113 -16.88 0.26 -2.90
N GLU A 114 -17.88 0.86 -2.25
CA GLU A 114 -18.16 2.28 -2.39
C GLU A 114 -17.17 3.09 -1.54
N PRO A 115 -16.74 4.27 -2.01
CA PRO A 115 -15.87 5.15 -1.23
C PRO A 115 -16.60 5.58 0.04
N LEU A 116 -15.85 5.71 1.13
CA LEU A 116 -16.39 6.08 2.43
C LEU A 116 -17.19 7.39 2.28
N SER A 117 -18.52 7.29 2.35
CA SER A 117 -19.43 8.36 1.95
C SER A 117 -19.16 9.67 2.71
N THR A 118 -19.19 10.80 2.00
CA THR A 118 -19.00 12.16 2.53
C THR A 118 -19.96 12.50 3.68
N HIS A 119 -21.05 11.75 3.83
CA HIS A 119 -22.03 11.87 4.91
C HIS A 119 -21.49 11.54 6.30
N VAL A 120 -20.45 10.69 6.44
CA VAL A 120 -19.81 10.39 7.74
C VAL A 120 -18.83 11.50 8.15
N ALA A 121 -18.32 12.29 7.20
CA ALA A 121 -17.44 13.42 7.48
C ALA A 121 -18.17 14.61 8.16
N HIS A 122 -19.49 14.67 8.02
CA HIS A 122 -20.34 15.70 8.63
C HIS A 122 -21.11 15.23 9.88
N SER A 123 -21.07 13.94 10.23
CA SER A 123 -21.68 13.45 11.46
C SER A 123 -20.80 13.80 12.66
N THR A 124 -21.37 14.59 13.57
CA THR A 124 -20.80 15.11 14.81
C THR A 124 -20.62 14.00 15.86
N GLU A 125 -19.99 12.89 15.50
CA GLU A 125 -19.75 11.75 16.39
C GLU A 125 -18.28 11.77 16.88
N PRO A 126 -18.00 11.49 18.17
CA PRO A 126 -16.65 11.58 18.74
C PRO A 126 -15.64 10.55 18.19
N PHE A 127 -16.09 9.61 17.34
CA PHE A 127 -15.25 8.60 16.67
C PHE A 127 -15.39 8.68 15.13
N ALA A 128 -15.24 9.89 14.56
CA ALA A 128 -15.16 10.05 13.11
C ALA A 128 -13.84 9.47 12.57
N LEU A 129 -13.92 8.33 11.90
CA LEU A 129 -12.77 7.72 11.21
C LEU A 129 -12.31 8.63 10.05
N PRO A 130 -11.01 8.91 9.89
CA PRO A 130 -10.53 9.82 8.86
C PRO A 130 -10.83 9.27 7.45
N PHE A 131 -11.40 10.15 6.61
CA PHE A 131 -11.82 9.89 5.22
C PHE A 131 -10.70 9.34 4.32
N ARG A 132 -9.43 9.61 4.68
CA ARG A 132 -8.25 8.99 4.08
C ARG A 132 -7.27 8.68 5.21
N VAL A 133 -7.08 7.41 5.56
CA VAL A 133 -5.89 7.06 6.36
C VAL A 133 -4.74 7.01 5.39
N PRO A 134 -3.73 7.88 5.55
CA PRO A 134 -2.64 7.91 4.62
C PRO A 134 -1.64 6.83 5.04
N VAL A 135 -2.06 5.58 4.90
CA VAL A 135 -1.23 4.39 5.14
C VAL A 135 0.04 4.45 4.28
N PHE A 136 -0.09 5.03 3.09
CA PHE A 136 1.01 5.32 2.17
C PHE A 136 1.79 6.60 2.52
N PHE A 137 1.31 7.49 3.39
CA PHE A 137 2.10 8.64 3.87
C PHE A 137 3.25 8.20 4.74
N ALA A 138 3.09 7.12 5.51
CA ALA A 138 4.19 6.55 6.26
C ALA A 138 5.30 6.01 5.33
N ILE A 139 4.91 5.45 4.18
CA ILE A 139 5.84 5.02 3.12
C ILE A 139 6.47 6.23 2.42
N ARG A 140 5.69 7.29 2.14
CA ARG A 140 6.21 8.55 1.57
C ARG A 140 7.20 9.22 2.52
N LEU A 141 6.93 9.22 3.82
CA LEU A 141 7.83 9.74 4.86
C LEU A 141 9.12 8.93 4.92
N MET A 142 9.03 7.60 4.86
CA MET A 142 10.22 6.74 4.81
C MET A 142 11.02 6.89 3.51
N ASN A 143 10.36 6.98 2.36
CA ASN A 143 11.03 7.26 1.09
C ASN A 143 11.73 8.62 1.11
N GLN A 144 11.12 9.65 1.70
CA GLN A 144 11.74 10.97 1.86
C GLN A 144 12.95 10.91 2.82
N ALA A 145 12.84 10.16 3.92
CA ALA A 145 13.95 9.95 4.84
C ALA A 145 15.12 9.19 4.18
N ILE A 146 14.84 8.19 3.35
CA ILE A 146 15.86 7.45 2.58
C ILE A 146 16.50 8.35 1.52
N ILE A 147 15.73 9.17 0.80
CA ILE A 147 16.26 10.12 -0.18
C ILE A 147 17.16 11.15 0.51
N GLU A 148 16.78 11.63 1.70
CA GLU A 148 17.57 12.58 2.46
C GLU A 148 18.83 11.93 3.06
N ALA A 149 18.73 10.66 3.50
CA ALA A 149 19.87 9.85 3.90
C ALA A 149 20.84 9.61 2.73
N ILE A 150 20.33 9.34 1.51
CA ILE A 150 21.14 9.20 0.29
C ILE A 150 21.75 10.54 -0.13
N ARG A 151 21.07 11.67 0.08
CA ARG A 151 21.63 13.00 -0.21
C ARG A 151 22.73 13.39 0.77
N THR A 152 22.56 13.04 2.04
CA THR A 152 23.55 13.30 3.10
C THR A 152 24.75 12.36 3.03
N LEU A 153 24.57 11.09 2.61
CA LEU A 153 25.69 10.18 2.31
C LEU A 153 26.30 10.38 0.92
N GLY A 154 25.51 10.80 -0.07
CA GLY A 154 25.83 10.71 -1.49
C GLY A 154 26.30 12.00 -2.16
N GLY A 155 26.58 13.07 -1.40
CA GLY A 155 27.37 14.23 -1.84
C GLY A 155 26.99 14.84 -3.20
N SER A 156 26.20 15.90 -3.17
CA SER A 156 26.03 16.92 -4.25
C SER A 156 25.45 16.47 -5.61
N ARG A 157 25.52 15.20 -6.02
CA ARG A 157 25.03 14.75 -7.34
C ARG A 157 23.54 14.37 -7.39
N GLY A 158 22.94 13.99 -6.27
CA GLY A 158 21.53 13.59 -6.21
C GLY A 158 20.53 14.75 -6.16
N ALA A 159 20.99 15.96 -5.84
CA ALA A 159 20.12 17.15 -5.73
C ALA A 159 19.60 17.60 -7.11
N THR A 160 20.42 17.51 -8.16
CA THR A 160 20.08 18.00 -9.49
C THR A 160 19.00 17.14 -10.16
N PHE A 161 19.08 15.81 -10.07
CA PHE A 161 18.12 14.91 -10.72
C PHE A 161 16.71 14.94 -10.11
N VAL A 162 16.59 15.17 -8.80
CA VAL A 162 15.28 15.18 -8.12
C VAL A 162 14.57 16.52 -8.30
N VAL A 163 15.31 17.63 -8.32
CA VAL A 163 14.73 18.97 -8.57
C VAL A 163 14.21 19.08 -10.00
N GLU A 164 14.92 18.50 -10.98
CA GLU A 164 14.51 18.52 -12.38
C GLU A 164 13.24 17.69 -12.63
N LYS A 165 13.13 16.51 -11.99
CA LYS A 165 11.94 15.66 -12.09
C LYS A 165 10.71 16.28 -11.41
N LYS A 166 10.88 17.06 -10.33
CA LYS A 166 9.77 17.77 -9.67
C LYS A 166 9.25 18.95 -10.52
N LYS A 167 10.12 19.61 -11.30
CA LYS A 167 9.75 20.73 -12.17
C LYS A 167 9.00 20.27 -13.42
N ASP A 168 9.38 19.13 -14.00
CA ASP A 168 8.71 18.52 -15.17
C ASP A 168 7.26 18.07 -14.84
N ASN A 169 7.03 17.56 -13.62
CA ASN A 169 5.69 17.14 -13.19
C ASN A 169 4.76 18.32 -12.87
N LEU A 170 5.29 19.49 -12.51
CA LEU A 170 4.47 20.71 -12.34
C LEU A 170 4.10 21.37 -13.66
N GLY A 171 4.92 21.20 -14.71
CA GLY A 171 4.65 21.74 -16.05
C GLY A 171 3.57 21.00 -16.84
N LYS A 172 3.14 19.82 -16.38
CA LYS A 172 2.08 19.01 -17.01
C LYS A 172 0.72 19.11 -16.29
N LEU A 173 0.63 19.95 -15.27
CA LEU A 173 -0.58 20.17 -14.46
C LEU A 173 -1.12 21.60 -14.57
N VAL A 174 -0.66 22.37 -15.57
CA VAL A 174 -1.21 23.67 -15.99
C VAL A 174 -1.68 23.56 -17.42
#